data_AF-A0A942G4R1-F1
#
_entry.id   AF-A0A942G4R1-F1
#
_cell.length_a   1.000
_cell.length_b   1.000
_cell.length_c   1.000
_cell.angle_alpha   90.00
_cell.angle_beta   90.00
_cell.angle_gamma   90.00
#
_symmetry.space_group_name_H-M   'P 1'
#
loop_
_entity.id
_entity.type
_entity.pdbx_description
1 polymer ?
#
loop_
_entity_poly.entity_id
_entity_poly.type
_entity_poly.pdbx_seq_one_letter_code
_entity_poly.pdbx_strand_id
1 'polypeptide(L)'
;MHEQQRIFILGLFNENLKSFADFHTRLDETDYLEIQEDIDKQREETAQQLLDCFCLKWGVTKAQQIQRNPGLFTEISARLTIGAKLSLRQAAAMLETTHRRVHQALQDND
;
A
#
# COMPACT_ATOMS: atom_id res chain seq x y z
N MET A 1 -27.63 23.63 -42.71
CA MET A 1 -27.03 22.28 -42.63
C MET A 1 -26.42 21.94 -41.26
N HIS A 2 -25.72 22.84 -40.57
CA HIS A 2 -25.09 22.55 -39.27
C HIS A 2 -26.04 22.44 -38.06
N GLU A 3 -27.23 23.02 -38.14
CA GLU A 3 -28.20 23.06 -37.03
C GLU A 3 -28.91 21.72 -36.83
N GLN A 4 -29.19 21.00 -37.92
CA GLN A 4 -29.82 19.67 -37.89
C GLN A 4 -28.89 18.60 -37.30
N GLN A 5 -27.58 18.67 -37.55
CA GLN A 5 -26.60 17.78 -36.91
C GLN A 5 -26.51 18.02 -35.40
N ARG A 6 -26.57 19.28 -34.95
CA ARG A 6 -26.60 19.59 -33.51
C ARG A 6 -27.84 19.03 -32.82
N ILE A 7 -29.01 19.18 -33.44
CA ILE A 7 -30.27 18.67 -32.90
C ILE A 7 -30.26 17.14 -32.85
N PHE A 8 -29.70 16.47 -33.87
CA PHE A 8 -29.55 15.02 -33.89
C PHE A 8 -28.62 14.50 -32.79
N ILE A 9 -27.45 15.14 -32.59
CA ILE A 9 -26.51 14.77 -31.53
C ILE A 9 -27.14 15.02 -30.16
N LEU A 10 -27.80 16.16 -29.94
CA LEU A 10 -28.46 16.45 -28.67
C LEU A 10 -29.65 15.51 -28.41
N GLY A 11 -30.37 15.08 -29.44
CA GLY A 11 -31.44 14.08 -29.33
C GLY A 11 -30.96 12.71 -28.85
N LEU A 12 -29.77 12.27 -29.25
CA LEU A 12 -29.18 10.99 -28.82
C LEU A 12 -28.87 10.93 -27.32
N PHE A 13 -28.60 12.07 -26.67
CA PHE A 13 -28.30 12.13 -25.24
C PHE A 13 -29.52 12.45 -24.37
N ASN A 14 -30.62 12.91 -24.95
CA ASN A 14 -31.77 13.44 -24.20
C ASN A 14 -32.66 12.34 -23.60
N GLU A 15 -32.68 11.14 -24.20
CA GLU A 15 -33.53 10.03 -23.73
C GLU A 15 -32.87 9.14 -22.67
N ASN A 16 -31.60 9.38 -22.34
CA ASN A 16 -30.83 8.44 -21.52
C ASN A 16 -30.49 8.94 -20.11
N LEU A 17 -31.09 10.04 -19.67
CA LEU A 17 -30.96 10.52 -18.27
C LEU A 17 -31.49 9.49 -17.27
N LYS A 18 -32.53 8.76 -17.64
CA LYS A 18 -33.11 7.71 -16.79
C LYS A 18 -32.17 6.52 -16.64
N SER A 19 -31.56 6.03 -17.72
CA SER A 19 -30.56 4.95 -17.60
C SER A 19 -29.22 5.43 -17.03
N PHE A 20 -28.88 6.71 -17.17
CA PHE A 20 -27.74 7.32 -16.47
C PHE A 20 -27.97 7.38 -14.95
N ALA A 21 -29.17 7.77 -14.52
CA ALA A 21 -29.59 7.72 -13.12
C ALA A 21 -29.63 6.27 -12.62
N ASP A 22 -30.23 5.34 -13.38
CA ASP A 22 -30.31 3.92 -13.03
C ASP A 22 -28.92 3.27 -12.88
N PHE A 23 -27.94 3.69 -13.70
CA PHE A 23 -26.54 3.25 -13.59
C PHE A 23 -25.88 3.72 -12.29
N HIS A 24 -26.16 4.95 -11.83
CA HIS A 24 -25.61 5.50 -10.59
C HIS A 24 -26.38 5.05 -9.32
N THR A 25 -27.63 4.60 -9.47
CA THR A 25 -28.42 4.03 -8.36
C THR A 25 -28.26 2.52 -8.22
N ARG A 26 -27.61 1.83 -9.17
CA ARG A 26 -27.05 0.50 -8.93
C ARG A 26 -25.87 0.67 -7.98
N LEU A 27 -26.20 0.74 -6.69
CA LEU A 27 -25.24 0.50 -5.63
C LEU A 27 -24.70 -0.91 -5.86
N ASP A 28 -23.47 -1.02 -6.37
CA ASP A 28 -22.67 -2.22 -6.19
C ASP A 28 -22.48 -2.37 -4.68
N GLU A 29 -23.33 -3.19 -4.04
CA GLU A 29 -23.29 -3.46 -2.60
C GLU A 29 -22.05 -4.27 -2.19
N THR A 30 -21.14 -4.59 -3.11
CA THR A 30 -19.99 -5.47 -2.87
C THR A 30 -18.61 -4.90 -3.18
N ASP A 31 -18.49 -3.78 -3.90
CA ASP A 31 -17.18 -3.35 -4.41
C ASP A 31 -16.77 -2.01 -3.79
N TYR A 32 -16.38 -2.06 -2.50
CA TYR A 32 -15.33 -1.15 -2.06
C TYR A 32 -14.08 -1.52 -2.86
N LEU A 33 -13.83 -0.79 -3.96
CA LEU A 33 -12.51 -0.72 -4.56
C LEU A 33 -11.58 -0.11 -3.50
N GLU A 34 -11.07 -0.92 -2.57
CA GLU A 34 -9.85 -0.56 -1.86
C GLU A 34 -8.82 -0.28 -2.96
N ILE A 35 -8.48 1.00 -3.12
CA ILE A 35 -7.52 1.40 -4.13
C ILE A 35 -6.18 0.82 -3.64
N GLN A 36 -5.31 0.40 -4.57
CA GLN A 36 -3.99 -0.14 -4.23
C GLN A 36 -3.23 0.74 -3.23
N GLU A 37 -3.44 2.06 -3.29
CA GLU A 37 -2.92 3.04 -2.32
C GLU A 37 -3.38 2.81 -0.87
N ASP A 38 -4.65 2.43 -0.65
CA ASP A 38 -5.17 2.14 0.69
C ASP A 38 -4.52 0.87 1.27
N ILE A 39 -4.34 -0.16 0.43
CA ILE A 39 -3.66 -1.41 0.80
C ILE A 39 -2.19 -1.13 1.14
N ASP A 40 -1.51 -0.31 0.34
CA ASP A 40 -0.11 0.02 0.57
C ASP A 40 0.07 0.88 1.82
N LYS A 41 -0.86 1.82 2.07
CA LYS A 41 -0.88 2.62 3.29
C LYS A 41 -1.10 1.77 4.54
N GLN A 42 -2.04 0.83 4.51
CA GLN A 42 -2.25 -0.10 5.63
C GLN A 42 -1.00 -0.95 5.92
N ARG A 43 -0.28 -1.38 4.88
CA ARG A 43 0.99 -2.12 5.04
C ARG A 43 2.07 -1.25 5.66
N GLU A 44 2.21 0.00 5.23
CA GLU A 44 3.15 0.95 5.81
C GLU A 44 2.84 1.27 7.28
N GLU A 45 1.56 1.51 7.61
CA GLU A 45 1.12 1.75 8.99
C GLU A 45 1.40 0.54 9.89
N THR A 46 1.09 -0.66 9.41
CA THR A 46 1.37 -1.92 10.12
C THR A 46 2.87 -2.10 10.34
N ALA A 47 3.68 -1.81 9.33
CA ALA A 47 5.13 -1.91 9.41
C ALA A 47 5.72 -0.91 10.42
N GLN A 48 5.19 0.33 10.44
CA GLN A 48 5.61 1.35 11.38
C GLN A 48 5.28 0.95 12.81
N GLN A 49 4.07 0.43 13.06
CA GLN A 49 3.67 -0.07 14.38
C GLN A 49 4.57 -1.23 14.84
N LEU A 50 4.92 -2.16 13.93
CA LEU A 50 5.83 -3.25 14.25
C LEU A 50 7.22 -2.73 14.61
N LEU A 51 7.73 -1.75 13.85
CA LEU A 51 9.02 -1.13 14.11
C LEU A 51 9.03 -0.43 15.47
N ASP A 52 7.99 0.35 15.79
CA ASP A 52 7.87 1.07 17.05
C ASP A 52 7.78 0.10 18.24
N CYS A 53 6.96 -0.94 18.12
CA CYS A 53 6.89 -2.01 19.12
C CYS A 53 8.24 -2.70 19.33
N PHE A 54 8.97 -2.95 18.24
CA PHE A 54 10.27 -3.59 18.29
C PHE A 54 11.32 -2.70 18.96
N CYS A 55 11.36 -1.42 18.58
CA CYS A 55 12.19 -0.40 19.19
C CYS A 55 11.93 -0.30 20.70
N LEU A 56 10.67 -0.22 21.12
CA LEU A 56 10.28 -0.19 22.53
C LEU A 56 10.72 -1.45 23.28
N LYS A 57 10.49 -2.64 22.71
CA LYS A 57 10.85 -3.92 23.33
C LYS A 57 12.35 -4.04 23.61
N TRP A 58 13.18 -3.52 22.71
CA TRP A 58 14.64 -3.61 22.80
C TRP A 58 15.31 -2.35 23.37
N GLY A 59 14.54 -1.35 23.79
CA GLY A 59 15.06 -0.08 24.33
C GLY A 59 15.83 0.75 23.28
N VAL A 60 15.54 0.54 22.01
CA VAL A 60 16.22 1.17 20.87
C VAL A 60 15.37 2.35 20.40
N THR A 61 15.99 3.51 20.16
CA THR A 61 15.27 4.73 19.75
C THR A 61 15.41 5.06 18.27
N LYS A 62 16.35 4.41 17.56
CA LYS A 62 16.62 4.68 16.14
C LYS A 62 16.89 3.40 15.37
N ALA A 63 16.38 3.30 14.13
CA ALA A 63 16.69 2.21 13.20
C ALA A 63 18.22 1.96 13.05
N GLN A 64 19.02 3.03 13.11
CA GLN A 64 20.48 3.00 13.06
C GLN A 64 21.13 2.18 14.20
N GLN A 65 20.50 2.14 15.38
CA GLN A 65 21.00 1.32 16.50
C GLN A 65 20.69 -0.16 16.28
N ILE A 66 19.58 -0.48 15.58
CA ILE A 66 19.24 -1.86 15.19
C ILE A 66 20.28 -2.39 14.18
N GLN A 67 20.74 -1.55 13.24
CA GLN A 67 21.75 -1.93 12.25
C GLN A 67 23.09 -2.38 12.85
N ARG A 68 23.41 -1.96 14.09
CA ARG A 68 24.65 -2.34 14.79
C ARG A 68 24.59 -3.75 15.38
N ASN A 69 23.39 -4.29 15.59
CA ASN A 69 23.17 -5.61 16.14
C ASN A 69 22.62 -6.54 15.06
N PRO A 70 23.45 -7.42 14.47
CA PRO A 70 23.04 -8.27 13.36
C PRO A 70 21.84 -9.15 13.71
N GLY A 71 21.76 -9.71 14.93
CA GLY A 71 20.61 -10.52 15.34
C GLY A 71 19.29 -9.73 15.40
N LEU A 72 19.32 -8.49 15.90
CA LEU A 72 18.14 -7.63 15.94
C LEU A 72 17.74 -7.16 14.54
N PHE A 73 18.72 -6.87 13.70
CA PHE A 73 18.51 -6.46 12.31
C PHE A 73 17.84 -7.58 11.50
N THR A 74 18.28 -8.82 11.69
CA THR A 74 17.66 -10.00 11.07
C THR A 74 16.24 -10.22 11.55
N GLU A 75 16.00 -10.12 12.87
CA GLU A 75 14.64 -10.31 13.42
C GLU A 75 13.65 -9.24 12.92
N ILE A 76 14.05 -7.96 12.91
CA ILE A 76 13.15 -6.89 12.43
C ILE A 76 12.94 -6.99 10.91
N SER A 77 13.96 -7.37 10.15
CA SER A 77 13.86 -7.56 8.70
C SER A 77 12.83 -8.66 8.37
N ALA A 78 12.89 -9.78 9.08
CA ALA A 78 11.92 -10.86 8.93
C ALA A 78 10.50 -10.41 9.31
N ARG A 79 10.33 -9.67 10.40
CA ARG A 79 9.01 -9.16 10.83
C ARG A 79 8.42 -8.16 9.84
N LEU A 80 9.22 -7.29 9.23
CA LEU A 80 8.76 -6.33 8.24
C LEU A 80 8.39 -7.00 6.91
N THR A 81 9.20 -7.95 6.44
CA THR A 81 8.96 -8.64 5.16
C THR A 81 7.84 -9.67 5.25
N ILE A 82 7.78 -10.46 6.33
CA ILE A 82 6.78 -11.54 6.48
C ILE A 82 5.52 -11.01 7.18
N GLY A 83 5.67 -10.25 8.26
CA GLY A 83 4.55 -9.76 9.07
C GLY A 83 3.77 -8.63 8.40
N ALA A 84 4.47 -7.59 7.92
CA ALA A 84 3.83 -6.46 7.23
C ALA A 84 3.72 -6.64 5.70
N LYS A 85 4.20 -7.78 5.16
CA LYS A 85 4.20 -8.09 3.72
C LYS A 85 4.88 -7.02 2.85
N LEU A 86 5.88 -6.34 3.40
CA LEU A 86 6.63 -5.33 2.67
C LEU A 86 7.61 -5.95 1.69
N SER A 87 7.81 -5.29 0.55
CA SER A 87 8.92 -5.61 -0.35
C SER A 87 10.27 -5.36 0.33
N LEU A 88 11.32 -6.05 -0.13
CA LEU A 88 12.70 -5.85 0.37
C LEU A 88 13.16 -4.39 0.26
N ARG A 89 12.67 -3.66 -0.76
CA ARG A 89 12.97 -2.24 -0.95
C ARG A 89 12.28 -1.37 0.08
N GLN A 90 11.01 -1.62 0.40
CA GLN A 90 10.26 -0.89 1.42
C GLN A 90 10.84 -1.14 2.82
N ALA A 91 11.12 -2.41 3.15
CA ALA A 91 11.77 -2.75 4.42
C ALA A 91 13.15 -2.07 4.55
N ALA A 92 13.93 -2.02 3.47
CA ALA A 92 15.21 -1.33 3.47
C ALA A 92 15.08 0.19 3.66
N ALA A 93 14.08 0.82 3.01
CA ALA A 93 13.79 2.24 3.18
C ALA A 93 13.44 2.56 4.65
N MET A 94 12.56 1.77 5.28
CA MET A 94 12.19 1.94 6.68
C MET A 94 13.36 1.74 7.65
N LEU A 95 14.27 0.82 7.34
CA LEU A 95 15.44 0.56 8.17
C LEU A 95 16.62 1.50 7.87
N GLU A 96 16.48 2.45 6.93
CA GLU A 96 17.57 3.29 6.41
C GLU A 96 18.76 2.46 5.91
N THR A 97 18.50 1.37 5.20
CA THR A 97 19.51 0.44 4.66
C THR A 97 19.34 0.15 3.17
N THR A 98 20.21 -0.71 2.63
CA THR A 98 20.10 -1.22 1.27
C THR A 98 19.31 -2.52 1.23
N HIS A 99 18.49 -2.71 0.19
CA HIS A 99 17.74 -3.96 -0.03
C HIS A 99 18.63 -5.22 -0.03
N ARG A 100 19.89 -5.09 -0.48
CA ARG A 100 20.89 -6.18 -0.43
C ARG A 100 21.19 -6.62 1.00
N ARG A 101 21.28 -5.67 1.94
CA ARG A 101 21.56 -5.97 3.35
C ARG A 101 20.38 -6.66 4.03
N VAL A 102 19.16 -6.23 3.70
CA VAL A 102 17.92 -6.91 4.14
C VAL A 102 17.85 -8.33 3.59
N HIS A 103 18.17 -8.51 2.31
CA HIS A 103 18.22 -9.84 1.69
C HIS A 103 19.25 -10.77 2.35
N GLN A 104 20.46 -10.27 2.62
CA GLN A 104 21.50 -11.04 3.32
C GLN A 104 21.05 -11.45 4.73
N ALA A 105 20.46 -10.53 5.48
CA ALA A 105 19.97 -10.81 6.83
C ALA A 105 18.88 -11.89 6.86
N LEU A 106 18.07 -12.01 5.80
CA LEU A 106 17.07 -13.06 5.66
C LEU A 106 17.69 -14.42 5.27
N GLN A 107 18.75 -14.41 4.45
CA GLN A 107 19.48 -15.63 4.06
C GLN A 107 20.31 -16.23 5.20
N ASP A 108 20.77 -15.41 6.14
CA ASP A 108 21.53 -15.85 7.31
C ASP A 108 20.66 -16.52 8.40
N ASN A 109 19.33 -16.57 8.20
CA ASN A 109 18.33 -17.06 9.15
C ASN A 109 17.63 -18.37 8.69
N ASP A 110 18.03 -18.90 7.52
CA ASP A 110 17.70 -20.24 7.00
C ASP A 110 18.84 -21.23 7.31
#